data_AF-A0A0F9E8J5-F1
#
_entry.id   AF-A0A0F9E8J5-F1
#
_cell.length_a   1.000
_cell.length_b   1.000
_cell.length_c   1.000
_cell.angle_alpha   90.00
_cell.angle_beta   90.00
_cell.angle_gamma   90.00
#
_symmetry.space_group_name_H-M   'P 1'
#
loop_
_entity.id
_entity.type
_entity.pdbx_description
1 polymer ?
#
loop_
_entity_poly.entity_id
_entity_poly.type
_entity_poly.pdbx_seq_one_letter_code
_entity_poly.pdbx_strand_id
1 'polypeptide(L)'
;MNVKDIPIIINTFNRLTCLRDLINFLETSETTNIIILDNNSTYPPLLEYFETLSYEKIRLNQNLGHEALWKSGHIKRFKRSHYVLTDPDVVPIEECPANFMQHFYNLMQKFPQYKKVGFSLKIDDIPDNFIHKSSVIAWEGQYWKEKVGPYGWKAPIDTTFALFHPSQPGPWEWAIRTGYPYIARHTTWYQDSYNLSDEDKYYNQTVKGITHWSGK
;
A
#
# COMPACT_ATOMS: atom_id res chain seq x y z
N MET A 1 -8.74 19.90 -10.02
CA MET A 1 -8.40 19.20 -8.76
C MET A 1 -6.90 19.08 -8.72
N ASN A 2 -6.24 19.51 -7.66
CA ASN A 2 -4.81 19.26 -7.48
C ASN A 2 -4.65 17.88 -6.85
N VAL A 3 -3.94 16.97 -7.54
CA VAL A 3 -3.76 15.59 -7.06
C VAL A 3 -2.92 15.51 -5.78
N LYS A 4 -2.12 16.55 -5.49
CA LYS A 4 -1.35 16.66 -4.25
C LYS A 4 -2.22 16.86 -3.00
N ASP A 5 -3.45 17.33 -3.18
CA ASP A 5 -4.41 17.52 -2.07
C ASP A 5 -5.17 16.22 -1.74
N ILE A 6 -4.96 15.13 -2.48
CA ILE A 6 -5.63 13.84 -2.22
C ILE A 6 -4.97 13.18 -1.01
N PRO A 7 -5.72 12.84 0.05
CA PRO A 7 -5.14 12.24 1.24
C PRO A 7 -4.64 10.82 0.95
N ILE A 8 -3.45 10.50 1.46
CA ILE A 8 -2.86 9.16 1.45
C ILE A 8 -2.97 8.57 2.84
N ILE A 9 -3.85 7.59 2.99
CA ILE A 9 -4.03 6.86 4.23
C ILE A 9 -3.10 5.64 4.22
N ILE A 10 -2.12 5.64 5.11
CA ILE A 10 -1.18 4.52 5.29
C ILE A 10 -1.64 3.68 6.49
N ASN A 11 -2.09 2.45 6.23
CA ASN A 11 -2.59 1.54 7.25
C ASN A 11 -1.45 0.71 7.88
N THR A 12 -0.92 1.13 9.03
CA THR A 12 0.30 0.55 9.60
C THR A 12 0.06 -0.20 10.91
N PHE A 13 0.81 -1.28 11.13
CA PHE A 13 0.85 -2.04 12.38
C PHE A 13 2.25 -2.60 12.61
N ASN A 14 2.97 -2.14 13.64
CA ASN A 14 4.27 -2.69 14.07
C ASN A 14 5.34 -2.81 12.96
N ARG A 15 5.25 -2.01 11.89
CA ARG A 15 6.22 -1.97 10.79
C ARG A 15 6.82 -0.56 10.66
N LEU A 16 8.07 -0.41 11.07
CA LEU A 16 8.83 0.86 11.00
C LEU A 16 9.54 1.00 9.66
N THR A 17 10.36 0.02 9.28
CA THR A 17 11.28 0.17 8.14
C THR A 17 10.51 0.46 6.86
N CYS A 18 9.49 -0.34 6.56
CA CYS A 18 8.64 -0.17 5.39
C CYS A 18 7.92 1.19 5.38
N LEU A 19 7.34 1.58 6.52
CA LEU A 19 6.64 2.85 6.65
C LEU A 19 7.56 4.04 6.35
N ARG A 20 8.78 4.01 6.91
CA ARG A 20 9.77 5.06 6.68
C ARG A 20 10.16 5.15 5.21
N ASP A 21 10.36 4.02 4.54
CA ASP A 21 10.72 3.99 3.12
C ASP A 21 9.60 4.55 2.24
N LEU A 22 8.34 4.21 2.54
CA LEU A 22 7.18 4.77 1.85
C LEU A 22 7.06 6.29 2.09
N ILE A 23 7.18 6.76 3.34
CA ILE A 23 7.12 8.19 3.65
C ILE A 23 8.24 8.95 2.92
N ASN A 24 9.47 8.42 2.91
CA ASN A 24 10.58 9.04 2.19
C ASN A 24 10.29 9.16 0.68
N PHE A 25 9.72 8.12 0.04
CA PHE A 25 9.31 8.19 -1.36
C PHE A 25 8.24 9.27 -1.59
N LEU A 26 7.25 9.36 -0.70
CA LEU A 26 6.16 10.33 -0.81
C LEU A 26 6.65 11.77 -0.64
N GLU A 27 7.55 12.01 0.32
CA GLU A 27 8.17 13.32 0.55
C GLU A 27 9.04 13.77 -0.63
N THR A 28 9.89 12.88 -1.14
CA THR A 28 10.73 13.16 -2.32
C THR A 28 9.90 13.39 -3.59
N SER A 29 8.71 12.81 -3.66
CA SER A 29 7.72 13.05 -4.72
C SER A 29 6.80 14.25 -4.46
N GLU A 30 7.08 15.08 -3.45
CA GLU A 30 6.27 16.24 -3.04
C GLU A 30 4.79 15.91 -2.80
N THR A 31 4.50 14.70 -2.32
CA THR A 31 3.15 14.18 -2.07
C THR A 31 2.95 13.99 -0.57
N THR A 32 2.59 15.08 0.12
CA THR A 32 2.70 15.18 1.59
C THR A 32 1.37 15.24 2.33
N ASN A 33 0.22 15.08 1.66
CA ASN A 33 -1.07 14.94 2.34
C ASN A 33 -1.24 13.53 2.91
N ILE A 34 -0.42 13.17 3.90
CA ILE A 34 -0.32 11.84 4.47
C ILE A 34 -1.12 11.78 5.79
N ILE A 35 -1.84 10.66 5.97
CA ILE A 35 -2.54 10.31 7.20
C ILE A 35 -2.07 8.92 7.61
N ILE A 36 -1.48 8.82 8.80
CA ILE A 36 -1.07 7.54 9.38
C ILE A 36 -2.27 6.94 10.13
N LEU A 37 -2.74 5.78 9.67
CA LEU A 37 -3.75 4.98 10.39
C LEU A 37 -3.01 3.89 11.16
N ASP A 38 -2.79 4.11 12.45
CA ASP A 38 -2.10 3.17 13.34
C ASP A 38 -3.09 2.14 13.89
N ASN A 39 -2.89 0.87 13.52
CA ASN A 39 -3.68 -0.31 13.94
C ASN A 39 -3.33 -0.78 15.36
N ASN A 40 -3.19 0.17 16.29
CA ASN A 40 -2.78 -0.07 17.67
C ASN A 40 -1.38 -0.71 17.79
N SER A 41 -0.38 -0.09 17.14
CA SER A 41 1.01 -0.56 17.23
C SER A 41 1.56 -0.49 18.64
N THR A 42 2.40 -1.47 18.98
CA THR A 42 3.10 -1.60 20.25
C THR A 42 4.62 -1.61 20.09
N TYR A 43 5.14 -1.61 18.86
CA TYR A 43 6.58 -1.65 18.58
C TYR A 43 7.25 -0.31 18.96
N PRO A 44 8.10 -0.27 20.01
CA PRO A 44 8.59 1.01 20.55
C PRO A 44 9.32 1.89 19.53
N PRO A 45 10.22 1.37 18.66
CA PRO A 45 10.88 2.19 17.64
C PRO A 45 9.91 2.85 16.65
N LEU A 46 8.79 2.17 16.31
CA LEU A 46 7.74 2.77 15.47
C LEU A 46 7.01 3.89 16.21
N LEU A 47 6.74 3.71 17.50
CA LEU A 47 6.08 4.73 18.32
C LEU A 47 6.97 5.98 18.46
N GLU A 48 8.27 5.80 18.70
CA GLU A 48 9.24 6.90 18.71
C GLU A 48 9.30 7.61 17.36
N TYR A 49 9.29 6.86 16.25
CA TYR A 49 9.24 7.44 14.92
C TYR A 49 7.97 8.27 14.66
N PHE A 50 6.81 7.83 15.17
CA PHE A 50 5.58 8.62 15.06
C PHE A 50 5.68 10.00 15.71
N GLU A 51 6.45 10.16 16.78
CA GLU A 51 6.67 11.47 17.43
C GLU A 51 7.51 12.43 16.57
N THR A 52 8.28 11.90 15.62
CA THR A 52 9.07 12.71 14.67
C THR A 52 8.26 13.22 13.47
N LEU A 53 7.11 12.59 13.18
CA LEU A 53 6.28 12.92 12.02
C LEU A 53 5.30 14.04 12.31
N SER A 54 5.19 15.01 11.39
CA SER A 54 4.22 16.12 11.45
C SER A 54 2.84 15.78 10.87
N TYR A 55 2.68 14.59 10.29
CA TYR A 55 1.44 14.13 9.66
C TYR A 55 0.32 13.85 10.66
N GLU A 56 -0.93 13.89 10.17
CA GLU A 56 -2.08 13.45 10.95
C GLU A 56 -1.93 11.96 11.31
N LYS A 57 -2.16 11.62 12.57
CA LYS A 57 -2.10 10.25 13.09
C LYS A 57 -3.46 9.89 13.68
N ILE A 58 -4.08 8.85 13.13
CA ILE A 58 -5.31 8.24 13.63
C ILE A 58 -4.91 6.93 14.31
N ARG A 59 -4.86 6.94 15.65
CA ARG A 59 -4.55 5.75 16.44
C ARG A 59 -5.83 5.00 16.82
N LEU A 60 -5.89 3.72 16.45
CA LEU A 60 -6.98 2.83 16.82
C LEU A 60 -6.73 2.20 18.20
N ASN A 61 -7.82 1.81 18.87
CA ASN A 61 -7.75 1.16 20.19
C ASN A 61 -7.53 -0.36 20.12
N GLN A 62 -7.55 -0.93 18.91
CA GLN A 62 -7.32 -2.35 18.64
C GLN A 62 -6.83 -2.52 17.20
N ASN A 63 -6.18 -3.66 16.93
CA ASN A 63 -5.79 -4.03 15.58
C ASN A 63 -7.01 -4.54 14.80
N LEU A 64 -7.43 -3.79 13.77
CA LEU A 64 -8.54 -4.10 12.88
C LEU A 64 -8.11 -4.74 11.55
N GLY A 65 -6.80 -4.95 11.36
CA GLY A 65 -6.20 -5.56 10.19
C GLY A 65 -6.24 -4.68 8.93
N HIS A 66 -6.19 -5.31 7.76
CA HIS A 66 -6.20 -4.64 6.46
C HIS A 66 -7.48 -3.80 6.22
N GLU A 67 -8.59 -4.15 6.87
CA GLU A 67 -9.86 -3.42 6.76
C GLU A 67 -10.02 -2.27 7.77
N ALA A 68 -8.94 -1.86 8.45
CA ALA A 68 -8.99 -0.91 9.56
C ALA A 68 -9.71 0.41 9.22
N LEU A 69 -9.52 0.95 8.02
CA LEU A 69 -10.17 2.19 7.57
C LEU A 69 -11.71 2.05 7.57
N TRP A 70 -12.23 0.89 7.19
CA TRP A 70 -13.66 0.62 7.14
C TRP A 70 -14.21 0.22 8.50
N LYS A 71 -13.56 -0.73 9.20
CA LYS A 71 -14.00 -1.25 10.50
C LYS A 71 -13.98 -0.18 11.60
N SER A 72 -13.07 0.78 11.53
CA SER A 72 -13.04 1.94 12.44
C SER A 72 -14.12 2.99 12.14
N GLY A 73 -14.74 2.94 10.96
CA GLY A 73 -15.67 3.95 10.49
C GLY A 73 -15.02 5.25 9.98
N HIS A 74 -13.69 5.38 10.02
CA HIS A 74 -12.99 6.57 9.53
C HIS A 74 -13.15 6.78 8.02
N ILE A 75 -13.47 5.74 7.26
CA ILE A 75 -13.87 5.83 5.84
C ILE A 75 -14.94 6.90 5.57
N LYS A 76 -15.81 7.22 6.54
CA LYS A 76 -16.84 8.27 6.42
C LYS A 76 -16.27 9.65 6.09
N ARG A 77 -15.00 9.92 6.44
CA ARG A 77 -14.28 11.16 6.11
C ARG A 77 -13.91 11.27 4.63
N PHE A 78 -13.73 10.13 3.96
CA PHE A 78 -13.13 10.07 2.63
C PHE A 78 -14.10 9.60 1.54
N LYS A 79 -15.19 8.91 1.90
CA LYS A 79 -16.17 8.30 0.98
C LYS A 79 -16.91 9.23 -0.01
N ARG A 80 -16.62 10.53 -0.01
CA ARG A 80 -17.21 11.52 -0.95
C ARG A 80 -16.14 12.29 -1.73
N SER A 81 -14.88 11.90 -1.58
CA SER A 81 -13.72 12.53 -2.21
C SER A 81 -12.78 11.43 -2.71
N HIS A 82 -11.81 11.82 -3.54
CA HIS A 82 -10.72 10.91 -3.87
C HIS A 82 -9.86 10.73 -2.61
N TYR A 83 -9.34 9.52 -2.42
CA TYR A 83 -8.35 9.21 -1.40
C TYR A 83 -7.47 8.07 -1.89
N VAL A 84 -6.29 7.93 -1.30
CA VAL A 84 -5.43 6.77 -1.47
C VAL A 84 -5.46 5.94 -0.20
N LEU A 85 -5.49 4.62 -0.35
CA LEU A 85 -5.23 3.68 0.74
C LEU A 85 -4.05 2.80 0.33
N THR A 86 -3.16 2.54 1.29
CA THR A 86 -2.01 1.67 1.10
C THR A 86 -1.58 1.02 2.42
N ASP A 87 -1.02 -0.18 2.33
CA ASP A 87 -0.17 -0.75 3.38
C ASP A 87 1.23 -0.07 3.37
N PRO A 88 1.98 -0.10 4.49
CA PRO A 88 3.27 0.60 4.61
C PRO A 88 4.38 -0.04 3.79
N ASP A 89 4.23 -1.29 3.35
CA ASP A 89 5.23 -2.04 2.59
C ASP A 89 5.04 -1.98 1.08
N VAL A 90 4.10 -1.18 0.57
CA VAL A 90 3.96 -0.93 -0.86
C VAL A 90 4.74 0.32 -1.24
N VAL A 91 6.01 0.15 -1.57
CA VAL A 91 6.94 1.26 -1.87
C VAL A 91 7.19 1.32 -3.38
N PRO A 92 6.90 2.44 -4.05
CA PRO A 92 7.19 2.59 -5.48
C PRO A 92 8.67 2.38 -5.80
N ILE A 93 8.95 1.84 -6.99
CA ILE A 93 10.34 1.63 -7.44
C ILE A 93 11.06 2.96 -7.64
N GLU A 94 12.39 2.94 -7.64
CA GLU A 94 13.23 4.13 -7.78
C GLU A 94 13.00 4.84 -9.12
N GLU A 95 12.65 4.10 -10.16
CA GLU A 95 12.32 4.64 -11.49
C GLU A 95 10.90 5.25 -11.56
N CYS A 96 10.08 5.07 -10.52
CA CYS A 96 8.71 5.57 -10.51
C CYS A 96 8.72 7.11 -10.52
N PRO A 97 8.13 7.76 -11.54
CA PRO A 97 8.15 9.20 -11.63
C PRO A 97 7.29 9.86 -10.54
N ALA A 98 7.73 11.02 -10.03
CA ALA A 98 7.01 11.78 -9.00
C ALA A 98 5.58 12.20 -9.41
N ASN A 99 5.23 12.17 -10.69
CA ASN A 99 3.88 12.46 -11.17
C ASN A 99 2.90 11.25 -11.11
N PHE A 100 3.25 10.16 -10.41
CA PHE A 100 2.43 8.94 -10.32
C PHE A 100 0.97 9.20 -9.88
N MET A 101 0.74 10.14 -8.95
CA MET A 101 -0.61 10.53 -8.54
C MET A 101 -1.42 11.14 -9.70
N GLN A 102 -0.77 11.98 -10.52
CA GLN A 102 -1.39 12.56 -11.71
C GLN A 102 -1.65 11.48 -12.77
N HIS A 103 -0.73 10.52 -12.91
CA HIS A 103 -0.92 9.37 -13.79
C HIS A 103 -2.16 8.54 -13.39
N PHE A 104 -2.30 8.19 -12.10
CA PHE A 104 -3.46 7.47 -11.59
C PHE A 104 -4.77 8.22 -11.84
N TYR A 105 -4.78 9.52 -11.53
CA TYR A 105 -5.96 10.36 -11.75
C TYR A 105 -6.36 10.40 -13.22
N ASN A 106 -5.40 10.58 -14.13
CA ASN A 106 -5.67 10.61 -15.58
C ASN A 106 -6.26 9.28 -16.08
N LEU A 107 -5.76 8.14 -15.59
CA LEU A 107 -6.31 6.83 -15.92
C LEU A 107 -7.74 6.66 -15.39
N MET A 108 -8.00 7.11 -14.16
CA MET A 108 -9.33 7.04 -13.57
C MET A 108 -10.34 7.90 -14.34
N GLN A 109 -9.93 9.09 -14.82
CA GLN A 109 -10.78 9.94 -15.68
C GLN A 109 -11.03 9.30 -17.05
N LYS A 110 -9.99 8.66 -17.61
CA LYS A 110 -10.07 8.00 -18.93
C LYS A 110 -10.95 6.75 -18.91
N PHE A 111 -10.94 6.01 -17.81
CA PHE A 111 -11.66 4.75 -17.66
C PHE A 111 -12.59 4.79 -16.43
N PRO A 112 -13.69 5.56 -16.49
CA PRO A 112 -14.56 5.81 -15.35
C PRO A 112 -15.29 4.55 -14.83
N GLN A 113 -15.25 3.44 -15.57
CA GLN A 113 -15.75 2.14 -15.10
C GLN A 113 -14.88 1.51 -14.02
N TYR A 114 -13.58 1.84 -13.94
CA TYR A 114 -12.71 1.37 -12.88
C TYR A 114 -12.67 2.39 -11.74
N LYS A 115 -13.11 1.97 -10.56
CA LYS A 115 -13.19 2.86 -9.39
C LYS A 115 -11.90 2.90 -8.57
N LYS A 116 -10.90 2.11 -8.97
CA LYS A 116 -9.54 2.08 -8.42
C LYS A 116 -8.50 2.15 -9.52
N VAL A 117 -7.43 2.89 -9.26
CA VAL A 117 -6.18 2.83 -10.02
C VAL A 117 -5.02 2.78 -9.04
N GLY A 118 -4.11 1.83 -9.19
CA GLY A 118 -2.96 1.69 -8.30
C GLY A 118 -1.81 0.96 -8.95
N PHE A 119 -0.73 0.76 -8.19
CA PHE A 119 0.47 0.11 -8.71
C PHE A 119 0.23 -1.38 -9.00
N SER A 120 0.83 -1.89 -10.08
CA SER A 120 1.19 -3.31 -10.11
C SER A 120 2.38 -3.56 -9.18
N LEU A 121 2.47 -4.76 -8.62
CA LEU A 121 3.59 -5.17 -7.79
C LEU A 121 4.67 -5.83 -8.65
N LYS A 122 5.91 -5.38 -8.50
CA LYS A 122 7.08 -5.93 -9.18
C LYS A 122 7.38 -7.32 -8.61
N ILE A 123 7.51 -8.30 -9.50
CA ILE A 123 7.63 -9.74 -9.14
C ILE A 123 8.82 -10.43 -9.79
N ASP A 124 9.51 -9.76 -10.70
CA ASP A 124 10.65 -10.26 -11.47
C ASP A 124 12.01 -10.03 -10.78
N ASP A 125 12.05 -9.31 -9.65
CA ASP A 125 13.26 -9.02 -8.85
C ASP A 125 13.16 -9.45 -7.38
N ILE A 126 12.19 -10.27 -7.01
CA ILE A 126 12.09 -10.85 -5.65
C ILE A 126 13.34 -11.73 -5.39
N PRO A 127 14.05 -11.57 -4.26
CA PRO A 127 15.28 -12.31 -4.00
C PRO A 127 15.04 -13.77 -3.61
N ASP A 128 16.02 -14.65 -3.88
CA ASP A 128 15.90 -16.10 -3.62
C ASP A 128 15.90 -16.48 -2.13
N ASN A 129 16.34 -15.58 -1.26
CA ASN A 129 16.29 -15.76 0.20
C ASN A 129 14.91 -15.46 0.79
N PHE A 130 13.92 -15.06 -0.03
CA PHE A 130 12.52 -14.97 0.38
C PHE A 130 11.81 -16.31 0.11
N ILE A 131 11.49 -17.05 1.18
CA ILE A 131 11.03 -18.44 1.09
C ILE A 131 9.71 -18.61 0.31
N HIS A 132 8.89 -17.56 0.23
CA HIS A 132 7.61 -17.57 -0.49
C HIS A 132 7.69 -17.00 -1.92
N LYS A 133 8.89 -16.72 -2.45
CA LYS A 133 9.09 -16.12 -3.78
C LYS A 133 8.25 -16.78 -4.87
N SER A 134 8.35 -18.11 -5.05
CA SER A 134 7.63 -18.81 -6.11
C SER A 134 6.11 -18.69 -5.97
N SER A 135 5.59 -18.73 -4.74
CA SER A 135 4.17 -18.61 -4.46
C SER A 135 3.66 -17.19 -4.74
N VAL A 136 4.43 -16.17 -4.37
CA VAL A 136 4.11 -14.76 -4.69
C VAL A 136 4.10 -14.53 -6.20
N ILE A 137 5.11 -15.00 -6.93
CA ILE A 137 5.18 -14.88 -8.39
C ILE A 137 3.97 -15.55 -9.04
N ALA A 138 3.61 -16.76 -8.59
CA ALA A 138 2.46 -17.48 -9.12
C ALA A 138 1.13 -16.73 -8.85
N TRP A 139 0.95 -16.20 -7.63
CA TRP A 139 -0.24 -15.47 -7.23
C TRP A 139 -0.36 -14.13 -7.95
N GLU A 140 0.65 -13.27 -7.86
CA GLU A 140 0.61 -11.92 -8.45
C GLU A 140 0.71 -11.95 -9.98
N GLY A 141 1.36 -12.97 -10.56
CA GLY A 141 1.48 -13.13 -12.01
C GLY A 141 0.12 -13.22 -12.72
N GLN A 142 -0.96 -13.60 -12.02
CA GLN A 142 -2.31 -13.57 -12.59
C GLN A 142 -2.78 -12.14 -12.93
N TYR A 143 -2.31 -11.14 -12.19
CA TYR A 143 -2.70 -9.75 -12.35
C TYR A 143 -1.98 -9.03 -13.50
N TRP A 144 -1.01 -9.70 -14.14
CA TRP A 144 -0.27 -9.21 -15.31
C TRP A 144 -0.82 -9.76 -16.65
N LYS A 145 -2.01 -10.38 -16.65
CA LYS A 145 -2.57 -11.08 -17.82
C LYS A 145 -3.51 -10.24 -18.68
N GLU A 146 -4.52 -9.60 -18.08
CA GLU A 146 -5.57 -8.89 -18.82
C GLU A 146 -5.20 -7.41 -19.02
N LYS A 147 -4.76 -7.02 -20.22
CA LYS A 147 -4.32 -5.65 -20.50
C LYS A 147 -5.49 -4.66 -20.63
N VAL A 148 -5.28 -3.44 -20.12
CA VAL A 148 -6.11 -2.26 -20.40
C VAL A 148 -5.34 -1.37 -21.37
N GLY A 149 -5.38 -1.73 -22.66
CA GLY A 149 -4.61 -1.06 -23.71
C GLY A 149 -3.11 -0.95 -23.36
N PRO A 150 -2.44 0.19 -23.63
CA PRO A 150 -1.06 0.43 -23.22
C PRO A 150 -0.91 0.91 -21.76
N TYR A 151 -2.00 1.00 -20.98
CA TYR A 151 -2.01 1.74 -19.71
C TYR A 151 -1.72 0.88 -18.48
N GLY A 152 -1.92 -0.43 -18.56
CA GLY A 152 -1.76 -1.34 -17.44
C GLY A 152 -2.60 -2.61 -17.60
N TRP A 153 -3.05 -3.17 -16.47
CA TRP A 153 -3.80 -4.41 -16.41
C TRP A 153 -5.07 -4.28 -15.58
N LYS A 154 -6.10 -5.03 -15.97
CA LYS A 154 -7.34 -5.16 -15.23
C LYS A 154 -7.16 -6.28 -14.20
N ALA A 155 -7.18 -5.89 -12.93
CA ALA A 155 -7.05 -6.80 -11.80
C ALA A 155 -7.62 -6.13 -10.55
N PRO A 156 -8.11 -6.90 -9.56
CA PRO A 156 -8.49 -6.33 -8.28
C PRO A 156 -7.27 -5.72 -7.56
N ILE A 157 -7.54 -4.67 -6.80
CA ILE A 157 -6.61 -4.09 -5.82
C ILE A 157 -7.34 -4.03 -4.48
N ASP A 158 -6.78 -4.72 -3.48
CA ASP A 158 -7.28 -4.68 -2.10
C ASP A 158 -6.65 -3.49 -1.35
N THR A 159 -5.54 -3.72 -0.62
CA THR A 159 -4.76 -2.72 0.13
C THR A 159 -3.43 -2.32 -0.52
N THR A 160 -3.15 -2.78 -1.75
CA THR A 160 -2.06 -2.21 -2.55
C THR A 160 -2.32 -0.73 -2.79
N PHE A 161 -1.27 0.10 -2.76
CA PHE A 161 -1.35 1.54 -2.98
C PHE A 161 -2.23 1.88 -4.20
N ALA A 162 -3.40 2.45 -3.94
CA ALA A 162 -4.37 2.78 -4.97
C ALA A 162 -5.14 4.05 -4.65
N LEU A 163 -5.43 4.81 -5.70
CA LEU A 163 -6.38 5.90 -5.73
C LEU A 163 -7.80 5.33 -5.86
N PHE A 164 -8.69 5.77 -4.97
CA PHE A 164 -10.10 5.39 -4.90
C PHE A 164 -10.98 6.51 -5.45
N HIS A 165 -11.98 6.14 -6.24
CA HIS A 165 -12.99 7.06 -6.75
C HIS A 165 -14.02 7.41 -5.64
N PRO A 166 -14.54 8.65 -5.58
CA PRO A 166 -15.53 9.08 -4.57
C PRO A 166 -16.79 8.21 -4.50
N SER A 167 -17.16 7.57 -5.61
CA SER A 167 -18.35 6.72 -5.70
C SER A 167 -18.10 5.27 -5.31
N GLN A 168 -16.94 4.93 -4.74
CA GLN A 168 -16.57 3.53 -4.55
C GLN A 168 -17.15 2.94 -3.25
N PRO A 169 -17.89 1.82 -3.32
CA PRO A 169 -18.63 1.27 -2.19
C PRO A 169 -17.85 0.28 -1.29
N GLY A 170 -16.67 -0.23 -1.67
CA GLY A 170 -15.98 -1.26 -0.86
C GLY A 170 -14.56 -1.67 -1.30
N PRO A 171 -13.93 -2.61 -0.57
CA PRO A 171 -12.52 -2.99 -0.72
C PRO A 171 -12.20 -3.84 -1.97
N TRP A 172 -13.17 -4.54 -2.56
CA TRP A 172 -12.92 -5.45 -3.69
C TRP A 172 -13.71 -5.04 -4.94
N GLU A 173 -13.01 -4.45 -5.91
CA GLU A 173 -13.55 -4.16 -7.24
C GLU A 173 -12.44 -4.24 -8.30
N TRP A 174 -12.85 -4.41 -9.56
CA TRP A 174 -11.95 -4.30 -10.70
C TRP A 174 -11.27 -2.93 -10.73
N ALA A 175 -9.94 -2.95 -10.81
CA ALA A 175 -9.10 -1.78 -10.85
C ALA A 175 -8.22 -1.79 -12.12
N ILE A 176 -7.57 -0.67 -12.36
CA ILE A 176 -6.38 -0.63 -13.22
C ILE A 176 -5.15 -0.72 -12.34
N ARG A 177 -4.35 -1.77 -12.54
CA ARG A 177 -2.98 -1.86 -12.03
C ARG A 177 -2.03 -1.29 -13.09
N THR A 178 -1.23 -0.29 -12.74
CA THR A 178 -0.35 0.42 -13.68
C THR A 178 0.89 -0.37 -14.06
N GLY A 179 1.51 -0.03 -15.19
CA GLY A 179 2.76 -0.65 -15.63
C GLY A 179 3.98 0.24 -15.50
N TYR A 180 5.14 -0.35 -15.77
CA TYR A 180 6.43 0.33 -15.72
C TYR A 180 6.38 1.67 -16.49
N PRO A 181 6.90 2.77 -15.92
CA PRO A 181 7.65 2.84 -14.67
C PRO A 181 6.78 3.02 -13.40
N TYR A 182 5.46 3.09 -13.53
CA TYR A 182 4.54 3.25 -12.39
C TYR A 182 4.23 1.89 -11.76
N ILE A 183 5.19 1.32 -11.03
CA ILE A 183 5.00 0.08 -10.26
C ILE A 183 5.64 0.21 -8.88
N ALA A 184 5.32 -0.73 -7.99
CA ALA A 184 5.84 -0.74 -6.63
C ALA A 184 6.40 -2.12 -6.23
N ARG A 185 7.29 -2.13 -5.26
CA ARG A 185 7.68 -3.33 -4.52
C ARG A 185 6.78 -3.49 -3.31
N HIS A 186 6.48 -4.73 -2.98
CA HIS A 186 5.98 -5.10 -1.67
C HIS A 186 7.19 -5.47 -0.82
N THR A 187 7.73 -4.53 -0.05
CA THR A 187 9.09 -4.58 0.52
C THR A 187 9.30 -5.72 1.51
N THR A 188 8.23 -6.24 2.14
CA THR A 188 8.30 -7.45 2.96
C THR A 188 8.67 -8.72 2.16
N TRP A 189 8.51 -8.74 0.83
CA TRP A 189 9.00 -9.83 -0.03
C TRP A 189 10.52 -9.79 -0.27
N TYR A 190 11.19 -8.74 0.17
CA TYR A 190 12.63 -8.54 0.00
C TYR A 190 13.40 -8.80 1.29
N GLN A 191 12.71 -9.33 2.31
CA GLN A 191 13.29 -9.72 3.57
C GLN A 191 13.96 -11.10 3.47
N ASP A 192 15.09 -11.25 4.13
CA ASP A 192 15.76 -12.54 4.26
C ASP A 192 14.98 -13.44 5.22
N SER A 193 14.30 -14.46 4.68
CA SER A 193 13.51 -15.40 5.47
C SER A 193 14.36 -16.28 6.39
N TYR A 194 15.66 -16.39 6.11
CA TYR A 194 16.61 -17.17 6.89
C TYR A 194 17.35 -16.34 7.95
N ASN A 195 17.26 -15.01 7.88
CA ASN A 195 17.90 -14.09 8.80
C ASN A 195 16.99 -12.90 9.13
N LEU A 196 15.96 -13.17 9.94
CA LEU A 196 14.97 -12.17 10.34
C LEU A 196 15.61 -11.04 11.16
N SER A 197 15.22 -9.80 10.83
CA SER A 197 15.54 -8.62 11.65
C SER A 197 14.80 -8.65 12.99
N ASP A 198 15.21 -7.80 13.93
CA ASP A 198 14.51 -7.69 15.21
C ASP A 198 13.10 -7.10 15.06
N GLU A 199 12.89 -6.22 14.06
CA GLU A 199 11.56 -5.75 13.66
C GLU A 199 10.69 -6.91 13.17
N ASP A 200 11.22 -7.80 12.32
CA ASP A 200 10.47 -8.95 11.79
C ASP A 200 10.11 -9.95 12.88
N LYS A 201 11.05 -10.26 13.78
CA LYS A 201 10.79 -11.10 14.94
C LYS A 201 9.68 -10.51 15.81
N TYR A 202 9.73 -9.21 16.07
CA TYR A 202 8.71 -8.51 16.86
C TYR A 202 7.33 -8.55 16.17
N TYR A 203 7.28 -8.25 14.88
CA TYR A 203 6.04 -8.29 14.10
C TYR A 203 5.42 -9.69 14.12
N ASN A 204 6.21 -10.73 13.86
CA ASN A 204 5.74 -12.12 13.86
C ASN A 204 5.21 -12.58 15.22
N GLN A 205 5.76 -12.08 16.33
CA GLN A 205 5.28 -12.39 17.69
C GLN A 205 3.96 -11.67 18.04
N THR A 206 3.67 -10.54 17.40
CA THR A 206 2.55 -9.65 17.77
C THR A 206 1.34 -9.78 16.86
N VAL A 207 1.53 -10.27 15.63
CA VAL A 207 0.43 -10.63 14.74
C VAL A 207 -0.34 -11.83 15.30
N LYS A 208 -1.60 -11.59 15.66
CA LYS A 208 -2.57 -12.66 16.00
C LYS A 208 -3.43 -12.93 14.76
N GLY A 209 -3.03 -13.91 13.95
CA GLY A 209 -3.76 -14.34 12.75
C GLY A 209 -2.86 -14.59 11.53
N ILE A 210 -3.37 -15.34 10.55
CA ILE A 210 -2.67 -15.66 9.31
C ILE A 210 -2.72 -14.42 8.40
N THR A 211 -1.60 -13.72 8.19
CA THR A 211 -1.47 -12.91 6.96
C THR A 211 -1.16 -13.87 5.80
N HIS A 212 -1.53 -13.51 4.56
CA HIS A 212 -1.46 -14.43 3.42
C HIS A 212 -0.05 -15.03 3.18
N TRP A 213 1.00 -14.36 3.68
CA TRP A 213 2.40 -14.73 3.50
C TRP A 213 3.21 -14.88 4.81
N SER A 214 2.62 -14.64 5.99
CA SER A 214 3.32 -14.80 7.28
C SER A 214 3.03 -16.14 7.97
N GLY A 215 2.30 -17.04 7.31
CA GLY A 215 1.84 -18.28 7.92
C GLY A 215 1.89 -19.46 6.96
N LYS A 216 3.06 -20.09 6.85
CA LYS A 216 3.24 -21.56 6.89
C LYS A 216 4.71 -21.91 6.97
#